data_AF-A0A1B7X6K7-F1
#
_entry.id   AF-A0A1B7X6K7-F1
#
_cell.length_a   1.000
_cell.length_b   1.000
_cell.length_c   1.000
_cell.angle_alpha   90.00
_cell.angle_beta   90.00
_cell.angle_gamma   90.00
#
_symmetry.space_group_name_H-M   'P 1'
#
loop_
_entity.id
_entity.type
_entity.pdbx_description
1 polymer ?
#
loop_
_entity_poly.entity_id
_entity_poly.type
_entity_poly.pdbx_seq_one_letter_code
_entity_poly.pdbx_strand_id
1 'polypeptide(L)'
;MFSMKTLFLAWQDPTTRAWLPVGRLTFDGKMYTFAYTQGAKEAQDKYDFNLVYSFPNLNKVYTSTELFPLFYNRMMQSSRPDYKDYIQWLNIPKNEDDPIAILSRSGGRKVTDHYEVFPCPEPDENGLYYIHFFAHGLRHLPPSATERINQLQNQEILYLANEFQNPYDNRALLLCTEDHHIVGYCPRYIVDDVFKLNNHKKPIKVRVERVNPVSAPLQLRLLCNITADWDDDFRPFSSQEYQPILADIPAEYATT
;
A
#
# COMPACT_ATOMS: atom_id res chain seq x y z
N MET A 1 -12.72 -8.99 19.79
CA MET A 1 -11.71 -7.94 20.01
C MET A 1 -11.39 -7.39 18.64
N PHE A 2 -11.56 -6.08 18.39
CA PHE A 2 -11.15 -5.51 17.12
C PHE A 2 -9.63 -5.60 17.02
N SER A 3 -9.11 -6.19 15.94
CA SER A 3 -7.67 -6.14 15.65
C SER A 3 -7.31 -4.71 15.26
N MET A 4 -6.19 -4.21 15.78
CA MET A 4 -5.69 -2.88 15.45
C MET A 4 -5.30 -2.84 13.97
N LYS A 5 -6.00 -2.04 13.17
CA LYS A 5 -5.67 -1.84 11.75
C LYS A 5 -4.59 -0.80 11.62
N THR A 6 -3.63 -1.05 10.72
CA THR A 6 -2.51 -0.13 10.46
C THR A 6 -2.44 0.20 8.97
N LEU A 7 -2.40 1.50 8.67
CA LEU A 7 -2.10 2.06 7.36
C LEU A 7 -0.83 2.90 7.47
N PHE A 8 -0.05 2.92 6.40
CA PHE A 8 1.06 3.84 6.23
C PHE A 8 0.71 4.92 5.22
N LEU A 9 1.24 6.12 5.46
CA LEU A 9 1.25 7.22 4.52
C LEU A 9 2.67 7.34 4.00
N ALA A 10 2.87 7.09 2.71
CA ALA A 10 4.13 7.39 2.05
C ALA A 10 4.05 8.68 1.27
N TRP A 11 5.20 9.32 1.15
CA TRP A 11 5.44 10.49 0.34
C TRP A 11 6.47 10.16 -0.73
N GLN A 12 6.20 10.60 -1.95
CA GLN A 12 7.14 10.54 -3.06
C GLN A 12 7.71 11.93 -3.35
N ASP A 13 9.02 12.04 -3.33
CA ASP A 13 9.72 13.26 -3.73
C ASP A 13 9.44 13.57 -5.20
N PRO A 14 8.95 14.78 -5.54
CA PRO A 14 8.65 15.14 -6.93
C PRO A 14 9.88 15.15 -7.84
N THR A 15 11.07 15.38 -7.29
CA THR A 15 12.30 15.60 -8.05
C THR A 15 13.04 14.29 -8.33
N THR A 16 13.46 13.60 -7.27
CA THR A 16 14.25 12.37 -7.31
C THR A 16 13.40 11.11 -7.43
N ARG A 17 12.08 11.24 -7.20
CA ARG A 17 11.14 10.11 -7.14
C ARG A 17 11.40 9.14 -5.98
N ALA A 18 12.28 9.52 -5.05
CA ALA A 18 12.46 8.83 -3.79
C ALA A 18 11.12 8.67 -3.09
N TRP A 19 10.91 7.53 -2.46
CA TRP A 19 9.64 7.15 -1.86
C TRP A 19 9.94 6.74 -0.43
N LEU A 20 9.26 7.36 0.53
CA LEU A 20 9.49 7.14 1.96
C LEU A 20 8.16 6.99 2.69
N PRO A 21 8.01 6.00 3.59
CA PRO A 21 6.90 5.95 4.52
C PRO A 21 7.09 7.07 5.54
N VAL A 22 6.24 8.10 5.51
CA VAL A 22 6.37 9.28 6.37
C VAL A 22 5.40 9.27 7.54
N GLY A 23 4.34 8.47 7.51
CA GLY A 23 3.38 8.43 8.60
C GLY A 23 2.75 7.05 8.78
N ARG A 24 2.26 6.81 9.99
CA ARG A 24 1.52 5.61 10.36
C ARG A 24 0.20 6.03 10.98
N LEU A 25 -0.88 5.54 10.42
CA LEU A 25 -2.25 5.66 10.92
C LEU A 25 -2.67 4.31 11.49
N THR A 26 -3.08 4.27 12.75
CA THR A 26 -3.69 3.09 13.36
C THR A 26 -5.14 3.36 13.74
N PHE A 27 -5.93 2.28 13.82
CA PHE A 27 -7.31 2.32 14.30
C PHE A 27 -7.60 1.08 15.16
N ASP A 28 -8.00 1.30 16.42
CA ASP A 28 -8.27 0.24 17.40
C ASP A 28 -9.76 -0.19 17.45
N GLY A 29 -10.58 0.32 16.52
CA GLY A 29 -12.04 0.17 16.52
C GLY A 29 -12.79 1.36 17.12
N LYS A 30 -12.09 2.30 17.77
CA LYS A 30 -12.68 3.50 18.39
C LYS A 30 -11.92 4.79 18.08
N MET A 31 -10.60 4.74 18.09
CA MET A 31 -9.72 5.90 18.00
C MET A 31 -8.73 5.73 16.85
N TYR A 32 -8.67 6.73 15.98
CA TYR A 32 -7.60 6.89 15.00
C TYR A 32 -6.39 7.53 15.66
N THR A 33 -5.21 6.97 15.42
CA THR A 33 -3.94 7.52 15.88
C THR A 33 -2.99 7.71 14.70
N PHE A 34 -2.48 8.92 14.52
CA PHE A 34 -1.45 9.24 13.51
C PHE A 34 -0.14 9.65 14.19
N ALA A 35 0.95 9.06 13.74
CA ALA A 35 2.31 9.44 14.14
C ALA A 35 3.23 9.46 12.91
N TYR A 36 4.19 10.39 12.91
CA TYR A 36 5.27 10.38 11.94
C TYR A 36 6.21 9.20 12.19
N THR A 37 6.73 8.63 11.10
CA THR A 37 7.71 7.54 11.13
C THR A 37 9.14 8.07 10.93
N GLN A 38 10.16 7.25 11.18
CA GLN A 38 11.56 7.65 10.94
C GLN A 38 11.79 8.02 9.46
N GLY A 39 11.02 7.45 8.52
CA GLY A 39 11.06 7.84 7.11
C GLY A 39 10.65 9.30 6.88
N ALA A 40 9.88 9.93 7.77
CA ALA A 40 9.65 11.38 7.70
C ALA A 40 10.90 12.19 8.06
N LYS A 41 11.69 11.77 9.05
CA LYS A 41 12.97 12.42 9.36
C LYS A 41 13.93 12.29 8.19
N GLU A 42 14.06 11.08 7.64
CA GLU A 42 14.87 10.85 6.46
C GLU A 42 14.40 11.70 5.27
N ALA A 43 13.08 11.84 5.11
CA ALA A 43 12.50 12.67 4.07
C ALA A 43 12.86 14.16 4.25
N GLN A 44 12.91 14.69 5.48
CA GLN A 44 13.33 16.08 5.75
C GLN A 44 14.85 16.27 5.62
N ASP A 45 15.63 15.27 6.01
CA ASP A 45 17.09 15.37 6.05
C ASP A 45 17.71 15.28 4.64
N LYS A 46 17.11 14.46 3.76
CA LYS A 46 17.65 14.17 2.42
C LYS A 46 16.87 14.83 1.28
N TYR A 47 15.66 15.30 1.53
CA TYR A 47 14.74 15.82 0.52
C TYR A 47 13.94 17.02 1.07
N ASP A 48 13.13 17.66 0.22
CA ASP A 48 12.35 18.84 0.59
C ASP A 48 10.98 18.49 1.21
N PHE A 49 10.93 17.45 2.04
CA PHE A 49 9.69 17.04 2.69
C PHE A 49 9.24 18.09 3.72
N ASN A 50 8.02 18.57 3.54
CA ASN A 50 7.34 19.43 4.49
C ASN A 50 6.33 18.62 5.29
N LEU A 51 6.23 18.89 6.58
CA LEU A 51 5.20 18.27 7.41
C LEU A 51 3.81 18.54 6.83
N VAL A 52 2.94 17.56 7.02
CA VAL A 52 1.56 17.65 6.58
C VAL A 52 0.90 18.76 7.38
N TYR A 53 0.20 19.68 6.71
CA TYR A 53 -0.40 20.85 7.34
C TYR A 53 -1.27 20.52 8.57
N SER A 54 -2.05 19.43 8.51
CA SER A 54 -2.90 18.97 9.63
C SER A 54 -2.10 18.35 10.80
N PHE A 55 -0.83 18.06 10.59
CA PHE A 55 0.09 17.41 11.53
C PHE A 55 1.41 18.21 11.64
N PRO A 56 1.39 19.44 12.17
CA PRO A 56 2.54 20.36 12.10
C PRO A 56 3.72 20.03 13.03
N ASN A 57 3.64 18.98 13.85
CA ASN A 57 4.68 18.60 14.80
C ASN A 57 5.10 17.15 14.58
N LEU A 58 6.37 16.99 14.20
CA LEU A 58 7.01 15.71 13.94
C LEU A 58 7.04 14.78 15.17
N ASN A 59 7.18 15.34 16.37
CA ASN A 59 7.27 14.62 17.64
C ASN A 59 5.94 14.66 18.40
N LYS A 60 4.82 14.50 17.69
CA LYS A 60 3.49 14.45 18.31
C LYS A 60 2.72 13.25 17.78
N VAL A 61 1.98 12.61 18.69
CA VAL A 61 0.94 11.64 18.37
C VAL A 61 -0.39 12.39 18.27
N TYR A 62 -1.11 12.20 17.16
CA TYR A 62 -2.40 12.82 16.89
C TYR A 62 -3.49 11.78 17.05
N THR A 63 -4.55 12.09 17.78
CA THR A 63 -5.68 11.18 18.01
C THR A 63 -7.00 11.80 17.60
N SER A 64 -7.95 11.00 17.11
CA SER A 64 -9.28 11.44 16.73
C SER A 64 -10.27 10.28 16.72
N THR A 65 -11.52 10.50 17.15
CA THR A 65 -12.60 9.51 17.02
C THR A 65 -13.13 9.42 15.58
N GLU A 66 -12.81 10.41 14.74
CA GLU A 66 -13.13 10.45 13.32
C GLU A 66 -11.86 10.34 12.47
N LEU A 67 -11.98 9.79 11.26
CA LEU A 67 -10.86 9.70 10.33
C LEU A 67 -10.35 11.10 9.98
N PHE A 68 -9.04 11.35 10.10
CA PHE A 68 -8.48 12.67 9.83
C PHE A 68 -8.77 13.13 8.39
N PRO A 69 -9.02 14.44 8.18
CA PRO A 69 -9.32 15.00 6.86
C PRO A 69 -8.29 14.66 5.77
N LEU A 70 -7.00 14.52 6.13
CA LEU A 70 -5.95 14.07 5.20
C LEU A 70 -6.31 12.75 4.51
N PHE A 71 -6.81 11.78 5.27
CA PHE A 71 -7.15 10.44 4.79
C PHE A 71 -8.56 10.41 4.23
N TYR A 72 -9.53 11.05 4.91
CA TYR A 72 -10.91 11.10 4.44
C TYR A 72 -11.02 11.67 3.02
N ASN A 73 -10.31 12.77 2.75
CA ASN A 73 -10.37 13.42 1.46
C ASN A 73 -9.72 12.61 0.33
N ARG A 74 -9.03 11.49 0.61
CA ARG A 74 -8.41 10.59 -0.39
C ARG A 74 -9.37 9.54 -0.92
N MET A 75 -10.54 9.39 -0.32
CA MET A 75 -11.56 8.47 -0.79
C MET A 75 -12.45 9.14 -1.84
N MET A 76 -12.98 8.34 -2.75
CA MET A 76 -14.05 8.77 -3.63
C MET A 76 -15.30 9.07 -2.79
N GLN A 77 -15.97 10.19 -3.04
CA GLN A 77 -17.24 10.50 -2.38
C GLN A 77 -18.32 9.53 -2.82
N SER A 78 -19.10 9.01 -1.86
CA SER A 78 -20.20 8.06 -2.11
C SER A 78 -21.35 8.64 -2.94
N SER A 79 -21.44 9.97 -3.04
CA SER A 79 -22.41 10.67 -3.88
C SER A 79 -22.09 10.61 -5.38
N ARG A 80 -20.88 10.20 -5.76
CA ARG A 80 -20.49 10.15 -7.17
C ARG A 80 -21.22 9.02 -7.92
N PRO A 81 -21.69 9.25 -9.16
CA PRO A 81 -22.39 8.22 -9.93
C PRO A 81 -21.58 6.94 -10.14
N ASP A 82 -20.25 7.07 -10.27
CA ASP A 82 -19.31 5.97 -10.50
C ASP A 82 -18.80 5.30 -9.21
N TYR A 83 -19.30 5.68 -8.03
CA TYR A 83 -18.81 5.14 -6.76
C TYR A 83 -19.02 3.62 -6.64
N LYS A 84 -20.15 3.10 -7.13
CA LYS A 84 -20.42 1.65 -7.09
C LYS A 84 -19.42 0.87 -7.92
N ASP A 85 -19.09 1.36 -9.12
CA ASP A 85 -18.10 0.73 -9.99
C ASP A 85 -16.71 0.82 -9.35
N TYR A 86 -16.38 1.96 -8.74
CA TYR A 86 -15.14 2.14 -7.99
C TYR A 86 -14.97 1.11 -6.88
N ILE A 87 -15.98 0.90 -6.02
CA ILE A 87 -15.92 -0.11 -4.95
C ILE A 87 -15.78 -1.52 -5.53
N GLN A 88 -16.48 -1.84 -6.63
CA GLN A 88 -16.30 -3.12 -7.32
C GLN A 88 -14.89 -3.30 -7.87
N TRP A 89 -14.27 -2.24 -8.39
CA TRP A 89 -12.90 -2.29 -8.90
C TRP A 89 -11.88 -2.56 -7.79
N LEU A 90 -12.13 -2.08 -6.58
CA LEU A 90 -11.28 -2.33 -5.41
C LEU A 90 -11.39 -3.77 -4.87
N ASN A 91 -12.36 -4.56 -5.35
CA ASN A 91 -12.63 -5.93 -4.90
C ASN A 91 -12.76 -6.02 -3.37
N ILE A 92 -13.48 -5.06 -2.77
CA ILE A 92 -13.79 -5.07 -1.34
C ILE A 92 -15.04 -5.93 -1.11
N PRO A 93 -15.04 -6.85 -0.13
CA PRO A 93 -16.22 -7.64 0.20
C PRO A 93 -17.42 -6.75 0.55
N LYS A 94 -18.62 -7.25 0.27
CA LYS A 94 -19.85 -6.51 0.55
C LYS A 94 -19.98 -6.28 2.06
N ASN A 95 -20.28 -5.03 2.45
CA ASN A 95 -20.38 -4.57 3.84
C ASN A 95 -19.04 -4.46 4.59
N GLU A 96 -17.92 -4.52 3.87
CA GLU A 96 -16.56 -4.26 4.40
C GLU A 96 -15.93 -3.01 3.77
N ASP A 97 -16.73 -2.13 3.17
CA ASP A 97 -16.32 -0.87 2.53
C ASP A 97 -16.14 0.27 3.54
N ASP A 98 -15.59 -0.05 4.72
CA ASP A 98 -15.21 0.97 5.68
C ASP A 98 -14.05 1.85 5.14
N PRO A 99 -13.84 3.05 5.71
CA PRO A 99 -12.80 3.95 5.22
C PRO A 99 -11.38 3.36 5.21
N ILE A 100 -11.03 2.51 6.18
CA ILE A 100 -9.72 1.85 6.25
C ILE A 100 -9.60 0.85 5.10
N ALA A 101 -10.62 0.03 4.83
CA ALA A 101 -10.62 -0.93 3.73
C ALA A 101 -10.50 -0.25 2.36
N ILE A 102 -11.26 0.84 2.14
CA ILE A 102 -11.19 1.63 0.90
C ILE A 102 -9.79 2.22 0.71
N LEU A 103 -9.21 2.83 1.75
CA LEU A 103 -7.85 3.37 1.68
C LEU A 103 -6.80 2.28 1.45
N SER A 104 -6.95 1.13 2.13
CA SER A 104 -6.06 -0.03 1.98
C SER A 104 -5.98 -0.52 0.54
N ARG A 105 -7.13 -0.58 -0.16
CA ARG A 105 -7.17 -1.08 -1.55
C ARG A 105 -6.82 -0.01 -2.58
N SER A 106 -7.28 1.23 -2.38
CA SER A 106 -7.22 2.26 -3.41
C SER A 106 -5.89 2.99 -3.53
N GLY A 107 -5.04 2.90 -2.51
CA GLY A 107 -3.81 3.69 -2.47
C GLY A 107 -4.01 5.15 -2.06
N GLY A 108 -5.25 5.64 -1.95
CA GLY A 108 -5.57 7.03 -1.61
C GLY A 108 -4.86 8.10 -2.48
N ARG A 109 -4.47 7.73 -3.71
CA ARG A 109 -3.65 8.57 -4.59
C ARG A 109 -4.45 9.75 -5.12
N LYS A 110 -3.81 10.92 -5.15
CA LYS A 110 -4.35 12.14 -5.75
C LYS A 110 -3.40 12.69 -6.80
N VAL A 111 -3.95 13.37 -7.79
CA VAL A 111 -3.16 14.11 -8.79
C VAL A 111 -2.56 15.38 -8.17
N THR A 112 -3.17 15.91 -7.11
CA THR A 112 -2.80 17.18 -6.47
C THR A 112 -1.71 17.06 -5.41
N ASP A 113 -1.29 15.85 -5.07
CA ASP A 113 -0.21 15.61 -4.10
C ASP A 113 0.61 14.36 -4.46
N HIS A 114 1.64 14.10 -3.67
CA HIS A 114 2.57 12.98 -3.88
C HIS A 114 2.47 11.93 -2.78
N TYR A 115 1.27 11.71 -2.25
CA TYR A 115 1.08 10.75 -1.18
C TYR A 115 0.38 9.48 -1.67
N GLU A 116 0.72 8.37 -1.02
CA GLU A 116 0.10 7.07 -1.19
C GLU A 116 -0.15 6.43 0.17
N VAL A 117 -1.28 5.74 0.30
CA VAL A 117 -1.69 5.02 1.51
C VAL A 117 -1.67 3.52 1.23
N PHE A 118 -1.13 2.72 2.13
CA PHE A 118 -1.10 1.26 1.97
C PHE A 118 -1.22 0.57 3.33
N PRO A 119 -1.79 -0.65 3.38
CA PRO A 119 -2.00 -1.36 4.63
C PRO A 119 -0.73 -2.04 5.10
N CYS A 120 -0.54 -2.12 6.42
CA CYS A 120 0.33 -3.11 7.02
C CYS A 120 -0.31 -4.51 6.85
N PRO A 121 0.36 -5.48 6.22
CA PRO A 121 -0.11 -6.86 6.16
C PRO A 121 -0.42 -7.41 7.56
N GLU A 122 -1.52 -8.15 7.66
CA GLU A 122 -1.85 -9.00 8.80
C GLU A 122 -1.92 -10.45 8.31
N PRO A 123 -1.64 -11.46 9.16
CA PRO A 123 -1.92 -12.84 8.81
C PRO A 123 -3.40 -13.00 8.45
N ASP A 124 -3.69 -13.77 7.40
CA ASP A 124 -5.06 -14.14 7.06
C ASP A 124 -5.64 -15.17 8.05
N GLU A 125 -6.87 -15.63 7.80
CA GLU A 125 -7.54 -16.63 8.64
C GLU A 125 -6.79 -17.98 8.73
N ASN A 126 -5.89 -18.25 7.77
CA ASN A 126 -5.04 -19.43 7.72
C ASN A 126 -3.64 -19.18 8.30
N GLY A 127 -3.37 -17.98 8.82
CA GLY A 127 -2.06 -17.58 9.31
C GLY A 127 -1.03 -17.36 8.19
N LEU A 128 -1.47 -17.03 6.97
CA LEU A 128 -0.59 -16.71 5.85
C LEU A 128 -0.41 -15.21 5.71
N TYR A 129 0.77 -14.79 5.26
CA TYR A 129 0.96 -13.44 4.76
C TYR A 129 0.06 -13.23 3.56
N TYR A 130 -0.75 -12.17 3.61
CA TYR A 130 -1.69 -11.85 2.56
C TYR A 130 -1.81 -10.34 2.37
N ILE A 131 -1.48 -9.87 1.18
CA ILE A 131 -1.67 -8.45 0.81
C ILE A 131 -2.18 -8.35 -0.62
N HIS A 132 -3.15 -7.45 -0.80
CA HIS A 132 -3.59 -7.02 -2.12
C HIS A 132 -2.88 -5.76 -2.57
N PHE A 133 -2.68 -5.65 -3.88
CA PHE A 133 -2.15 -4.43 -4.48
C PHE A 133 -2.50 -4.30 -5.95
N PHE A 134 -2.60 -3.08 -6.43
CA PHE A 134 -2.67 -2.82 -7.87
C PHE A 134 -1.27 -2.80 -8.48
N ALA A 135 -1.12 -3.40 -9.67
CA ALA A 135 0.12 -3.35 -10.42
C ALA A 135 0.48 -1.91 -10.77
N HIS A 136 1.72 -1.50 -10.48
CA HIS A 136 2.22 -0.17 -10.78
C HIS A 136 2.83 -0.08 -12.19
N GLY A 137 3.01 1.15 -12.67
CA GLY A 137 3.79 1.42 -13.87
C GLY A 137 3.12 1.08 -15.20
N LEU A 138 1.83 0.70 -15.21
CA LEU A 138 1.14 0.23 -16.42
C LEU A 138 1.17 1.22 -17.59
N ARG A 139 1.13 2.53 -17.31
CA ARG A 139 1.22 3.59 -18.33
C ARG A 139 2.58 3.66 -19.06
N HIS A 140 3.61 3.02 -18.51
CA HIS A 140 4.96 3.00 -19.07
C HIS A 140 5.25 1.71 -19.86
N LEU A 141 4.30 0.78 -19.87
CA LEU A 141 4.42 -0.49 -20.60
C LEU A 141 3.92 -0.35 -22.05
N PRO A 142 4.43 -1.18 -22.97
CA PRO A 142 3.94 -1.19 -24.34
C PRO A 142 2.46 -1.62 -24.41
N PRO A 143 1.75 -1.30 -25.50
CA PRO A 143 0.34 -1.69 -25.69
C PRO A 143 0.08 -3.19 -25.52
N SER A 144 1.03 -4.04 -25.95
CA SER A 144 0.96 -5.50 -25.79
C SER A 144 0.82 -5.95 -24.33
N ALA A 145 1.38 -5.21 -23.37
CA ALA A 145 1.19 -5.50 -21.96
C ALA A 145 -0.27 -5.29 -21.54
N THR A 146 -0.91 -4.23 -22.01
CA THR A 146 -2.33 -3.96 -21.71
C THR A 146 -3.24 -5.00 -22.36
N GLU A 147 -2.94 -5.38 -23.61
CA GLU A 147 -3.65 -6.46 -24.30
C GLU A 147 -3.54 -7.77 -23.53
N ARG A 148 -2.33 -8.11 -23.07
CA ARG A 148 -2.10 -9.32 -22.26
C ARG A 148 -2.80 -9.27 -20.91
N ILE A 149 -2.78 -8.12 -20.24
CA ILE A 149 -3.49 -7.91 -18.96
C ILE A 149 -4.99 -8.20 -19.11
N ASN A 150 -5.61 -7.74 -20.19
CA ASN A 150 -7.04 -7.96 -20.43
C ASN A 150 -7.40 -9.45 -20.64
N GLN A 151 -6.42 -10.32 -20.89
CA GLN A 151 -6.60 -11.76 -21.07
C GLN A 151 -6.30 -12.57 -19.80
N LEU A 152 -5.71 -11.95 -18.77
CA LEU A 152 -5.38 -12.61 -17.51
C LEU A 152 -6.64 -13.14 -16.82
N GLN A 153 -6.55 -14.33 -16.26
CA GLN A 153 -7.64 -14.96 -15.51
C GLN A 153 -7.47 -14.79 -14.00
N ASN A 154 -8.57 -14.86 -13.26
CA ASN A 154 -8.53 -14.91 -11.80
C ASN A 154 -7.68 -16.11 -11.35
N GLN A 155 -6.86 -15.91 -10.32
CA GLN A 155 -5.87 -16.86 -9.78
C GLN A 155 -4.70 -17.21 -10.70
N GLU A 156 -4.58 -16.60 -11.89
CA GLU A 156 -3.40 -16.80 -12.75
C GLU A 156 -2.13 -16.37 -12.00
N ILE A 157 -1.07 -17.16 -12.13
CA ILE A 157 0.19 -16.93 -11.44
C ILE A 157 0.98 -15.84 -12.16
N LEU A 158 1.49 -14.90 -11.38
CA LEU A 158 2.48 -13.93 -11.83
C LEU A 158 3.83 -14.26 -11.17
N TYR A 159 4.89 -14.06 -11.92
CA TYR A 159 6.27 -14.25 -11.50
C TYR A 159 6.88 -12.90 -11.15
N LEU A 160 7.67 -12.86 -10.08
CA LEU A 160 8.49 -11.69 -9.75
C LEU A 160 9.84 -11.82 -10.43
N ALA A 161 10.28 -10.76 -11.10
CA ALA A 161 11.61 -10.67 -11.70
C ALA A 161 12.29 -9.36 -11.29
N ASN A 162 13.55 -9.45 -10.86
CA ASN A 162 14.33 -8.27 -10.50
C ASN A 162 14.71 -7.46 -11.74
N GLU A 163 14.50 -6.14 -11.69
CA GLU A 163 15.00 -5.20 -12.68
C GLU A 163 16.19 -4.41 -12.10
N PHE A 164 17.36 -5.04 -12.03
CA PHE A 164 18.55 -4.46 -11.40
C PHE A 164 19.04 -3.15 -12.04
N GLN A 165 18.64 -2.88 -13.28
CA GLN A 165 19.00 -1.68 -14.04
C GLN A 165 17.90 -0.61 -14.04
N ASN A 166 16.87 -0.75 -13.21
CA ASN A 166 15.85 0.27 -13.08
C ASN A 166 16.48 1.57 -12.56
N PRO A 167 16.31 2.72 -13.25
CA PRO A 167 16.99 3.96 -12.91
C PRO A 167 16.47 4.65 -11.64
N TYR A 168 15.30 4.23 -11.14
CA TYR A 168 14.65 4.82 -9.96
C TYR A 168 14.73 3.93 -8.71
N ASP A 169 14.86 2.61 -8.90
CA ASP A 169 14.86 1.62 -7.83
C ASP A 169 15.56 0.34 -8.25
N ASN A 170 16.84 0.16 -7.87
CA ASN A 170 17.61 -1.04 -8.19
C ASN A 170 17.06 -2.34 -7.56
N ARG A 171 16.02 -2.25 -6.72
CA ARG A 171 15.30 -3.38 -6.13
C ARG A 171 13.91 -3.58 -6.75
N ALA A 172 13.58 -2.85 -7.83
CA ALA A 172 12.30 -2.97 -8.51
C ALA A 172 12.02 -4.42 -8.92
N LEU A 173 10.77 -4.85 -8.66
CA LEU A 173 10.28 -6.17 -9.03
C LEU A 173 9.20 -6.02 -10.11
N LEU A 174 9.47 -6.60 -11.27
CA LEU A 174 8.51 -6.75 -12.37
C LEU A 174 7.50 -7.85 -12.04
N LEU A 175 6.27 -7.67 -12.50
CA LEU A 175 5.25 -8.70 -12.58
C LEU A 175 5.27 -9.28 -13.99
N CYS A 176 5.60 -10.57 -14.10
CA CYS A 176 5.74 -11.27 -15.37
C CYS A 176 4.70 -12.40 -15.47
N THR A 177 4.15 -12.62 -16.65
CA THR A 177 3.33 -13.80 -16.94
C THR A 177 4.21 -15.00 -17.30
N GLU A 178 3.61 -16.19 -17.36
CA GLU A 178 4.31 -17.41 -17.81
C GLU A 178 4.84 -17.28 -19.24
N ASP A 179 4.08 -16.62 -20.12
CA ASP A 179 4.45 -16.29 -21.50
C ASP A 179 5.34 -15.04 -21.62
N HIS A 180 6.03 -14.67 -20.54
CA HIS A 180 7.08 -13.64 -20.49
C HIS A 180 6.64 -12.21 -20.83
N HIS A 181 5.35 -11.88 -20.69
CA HIS A 181 4.90 -10.49 -20.74
C HIS A 181 5.12 -9.80 -19.40
N ILE A 182 5.71 -8.61 -19.42
CA ILE A 182 5.71 -7.70 -18.28
C ILE A 182 4.33 -7.07 -18.19
N VAL A 183 3.64 -7.26 -17.07
CA VAL A 183 2.28 -6.78 -16.82
C VAL A 183 2.20 -5.77 -15.67
N GLY A 184 3.35 -5.28 -15.20
CA GLY A 184 3.43 -4.21 -14.21
C GLY A 184 4.62 -4.34 -13.30
N TYR A 185 4.58 -3.56 -12.23
CA TYR A 185 5.55 -3.59 -11.14
C TYR A 185 4.86 -3.91 -9.82
N CYS A 186 5.53 -4.69 -8.98
CA CYS A 186 5.17 -4.82 -7.58
C CYS A 186 5.37 -3.46 -6.90
N PRO A 187 4.42 -2.98 -6.07
CA PRO A 187 4.59 -1.74 -5.34
C PRO A 187 5.83 -1.74 -4.46
N ARG A 188 6.55 -0.62 -4.47
CA ARG A 188 7.81 -0.44 -3.73
C ARG A 188 7.70 -0.78 -2.25
N TYR A 189 6.56 -0.47 -1.62
CA TYR A 189 6.36 -0.78 -0.20
C TYR A 189 6.38 -2.28 0.11
N ILE A 190 6.07 -3.15 -0.86
CA ILE A 190 6.03 -4.61 -0.65
C ILE A 190 7.40 -5.26 -0.88
N VAL A 191 8.30 -4.59 -1.59
CA VAL A 191 9.57 -5.17 -2.08
C VAL A 191 10.43 -5.72 -0.94
N ASP A 192 10.57 -4.99 0.16
CA ASP A 192 11.34 -5.41 1.33
C ASP A 192 10.79 -6.70 1.95
N ASP A 193 9.47 -6.77 2.10
CA ASP A 193 8.79 -7.93 2.66
C ASP A 193 8.92 -9.13 1.73
N VAL A 194 8.81 -8.93 0.41
CA VAL A 194 9.08 -9.98 -0.59
C VAL A 194 10.49 -10.55 -0.44
N PHE A 195 11.51 -9.71 -0.31
CA PHE A 195 12.89 -10.20 -0.15
C PHE A 195 13.09 -10.95 1.17
N LYS A 196 12.46 -10.51 2.26
CA LYS A 196 12.49 -11.22 3.54
C LYS A 196 11.80 -12.58 3.41
N LEU A 197 10.57 -12.60 2.89
CA LEU A 197 9.75 -13.80 2.73
C LEU A 197 10.34 -14.81 1.74
N ASN A 198 11.04 -14.35 0.71
CA ASN A 198 11.68 -15.24 -0.26
C ASN A 198 12.88 -16.03 0.31
N ASN A 199 13.43 -15.62 1.46
CA ASN A 199 14.47 -16.40 2.16
C ASN A 199 13.91 -17.61 2.94
N HIS A 200 12.58 -17.80 2.96
CA HIS A 200 11.93 -18.89 3.67
C HIS A 200 11.79 -20.15 2.79
N LYS A 201 11.36 -21.26 3.42
CA LYS A 201 11.36 -22.60 2.79
C LYS A 201 10.39 -22.74 1.62
N LYS A 202 9.28 -21.98 1.61
CA LYS A 202 8.28 -22.03 0.54
C LYS A 202 8.33 -20.74 -0.28
N PRO A 203 8.18 -20.85 -1.62
CA PRO A 203 8.16 -19.68 -2.46
C PRO A 203 6.90 -18.85 -2.21
N ILE A 204 7.08 -17.54 -2.24
CA ILE A 204 5.98 -16.57 -2.33
C ILE A 204 5.16 -16.84 -3.60
N LYS A 205 3.86 -16.58 -3.55
CA LYS A 205 2.98 -16.70 -4.71
C LYS A 205 2.32 -15.36 -4.99
N VAL A 206 2.49 -14.88 -6.20
CA VAL A 206 1.75 -13.72 -6.71
C VAL A 206 0.66 -14.21 -7.63
N ARG A 207 -0.56 -13.73 -7.43
CA ARG A 207 -1.71 -14.11 -8.26
C ARG A 207 -2.50 -12.91 -8.71
N VAL A 208 -3.11 -13.05 -9.87
CA VAL A 208 -4.16 -12.14 -10.35
C VAL A 208 -5.37 -12.32 -9.44
N GLU A 209 -5.70 -11.27 -8.71
CA GLU A 209 -6.94 -11.22 -7.94
C GLU A 209 -8.08 -10.81 -8.87
N ARG A 210 -7.89 -9.76 -9.67
CA ARG A 210 -8.92 -9.23 -10.55
C ARG A 210 -8.32 -8.43 -11.69
N VAL A 211 -8.89 -8.62 -12.89
CA VAL A 211 -8.71 -7.70 -14.02
C VAL A 211 -9.96 -6.84 -14.12
N ASN A 212 -9.80 -5.53 -13.93
CA ASN A 212 -10.90 -4.58 -14.05
C ASN A 212 -11.19 -4.25 -15.53
N PRO A 213 -12.44 -3.85 -15.86
CA PRO A 213 -12.85 -3.60 -17.23
C PRO A 213 -12.10 -2.41 -17.85
N VAL A 214 -12.22 -2.28 -19.18
CA VAL A 214 -11.56 -1.20 -19.94
C VAL A 214 -12.00 0.20 -19.47
N SER A 215 -13.23 0.31 -18.95
CA SER A 215 -13.78 1.53 -18.37
C SER A 215 -13.13 1.96 -17.05
N ALA A 216 -12.46 1.05 -16.33
CA ALA A 216 -11.76 1.39 -15.10
C ALA A 216 -10.47 2.19 -15.41
N PRO A 217 -10.12 3.18 -14.56
CA PRO A 217 -8.84 3.87 -14.67
C PRO A 217 -7.68 2.89 -14.77
N LEU A 218 -6.70 3.18 -15.63
CA LEU A 218 -5.59 2.25 -15.91
C LEU A 218 -4.85 1.81 -14.64
N GLN A 219 -4.67 2.70 -13.67
CA GLN A 219 -4.01 2.38 -12.40
C GLN A 219 -4.75 1.34 -11.53
N LEU A 220 -6.04 1.13 -11.80
CA LEU A 220 -6.87 0.11 -11.14
C LEU A 220 -7.05 -1.13 -12.05
N ARG A 221 -6.32 -1.26 -13.16
CA ARG A 221 -6.59 -2.30 -14.16
C ARG A 221 -6.30 -3.72 -13.66
N LEU A 222 -5.17 -3.92 -12.99
CA LEU A 222 -4.71 -5.23 -12.56
C LEU A 222 -4.53 -5.23 -11.04
N LEU A 223 -5.48 -5.87 -10.35
CA LEU A 223 -5.39 -6.16 -8.92
C LEU A 223 -4.75 -7.53 -8.74
N CYS A 224 -3.73 -7.58 -7.89
CA CYS A 224 -2.99 -8.78 -7.53
C CYS A 224 -3.08 -9.03 -6.03
N ASN A 225 -2.73 -10.24 -5.62
CA ASN A 225 -2.40 -10.56 -4.24
C ASN A 225 -1.03 -11.26 -4.15
N ILE A 226 -0.36 -11.11 -3.01
CA ILE A 226 0.77 -11.95 -2.60
C ILE A 226 0.32 -12.82 -1.44
N THR A 227 0.65 -14.12 -1.51
CA THR A 227 0.55 -15.08 -0.41
C THR A 227 1.93 -15.64 -0.07
N ALA A 228 2.22 -15.81 1.22
CA ALA A 228 3.42 -16.50 1.70
C ALA A 228 3.18 -17.12 3.08
N ASP A 229 4.04 -18.05 3.50
CA ASP A 229 4.03 -18.54 4.88
C ASP A 229 4.38 -17.37 5.83
N TRP A 230 3.66 -17.25 6.95
CA TRP A 230 3.97 -16.29 8.01
C TRP A 230 4.73 -16.98 9.13
N ASP A 231 6.03 -16.74 9.22
CA ASP A 231 6.85 -17.27 10.31
C ASP A 231 6.77 -16.36 11.56
N ASP A 232 6.94 -16.95 12.74
CA ASP A 232 6.82 -16.23 14.03
C ASP A 232 7.80 -15.05 14.20
N ASP A 233 8.92 -15.06 13.47
CA ASP A 233 9.93 -14.00 13.49
C ASP A 233 9.71 -12.95 12.38
N PHE A 234 8.85 -13.22 11.41
CA PHE A 234 8.56 -12.27 10.34
C PHE A 234 7.67 -11.13 10.86
N ARG A 235 8.11 -9.91 10.63
CA ARG A 235 7.35 -8.69 10.90
C ARG A 235 7.32 -7.85 9.62
N PRO A 236 6.15 -7.62 9.00
CA PRO A 236 6.07 -6.77 7.82
C PRO A 236 6.50 -5.35 8.19
N PHE A 237 7.13 -4.67 7.23
CA PHE A 237 7.50 -3.25 7.38
C PHE A 237 8.30 -2.97 8.67
N SER A 238 9.20 -3.89 9.01
CA SER A 238 10.04 -3.82 10.22
C SER A 238 11.32 -3.00 10.07
N SER A 239 11.62 -2.48 8.88
CA SER A 239 12.77 -1.59 8.69
C SER A 239 12.58 -0.26 9.43
N GLN A 240 13.69 0.43 9.70
CA GLN A 240 13.71 1.63 10.54
C GLN A 240 12.76 2.72 10.03
N GLU A 241 12.66 2.92 8.72
CA GLU A 241 11.84 3.96 8.09
C GLU A 241 10.34 3.87 8.43
N TYR A 242 9.83 2.67 8.72
CA TYR A 242 8.43 2.45 9.09
C TYR A 242 8.17 2.57 10.59
N GLN A 243 9.22 2.62 11.42
CA GLN A 243 9.06 2.76 12.87
C GLN A 243 8.61 4.18 13.21
N PRO A 244 7.73 4.36 14.21
CA PRO A 244 7.27 5.68 14.60
C PRO A 244 8.43 6.48 15.23
N ILE A 245 8.38 7.81 15.15
CA ILE A 245 9.38 8.69 15.76
C ILE A 245 9.31 8.65 17.28
N LEU A 246 8.08 8.72 17.80
CA LEU A 246 7.76 8.45 19.18
C LEU A 246 7.26 7.01 19.25
N ALA A 247 7.86 6.20 20.13
CA ALA A 247 7.31 4.88 20.41
C ALA A 247 5.83 5.02 20.80
N ASP A 248 5.00 4.05 20.40
CA ASP A 248 3.58 4.05 20.75
C ASP A 248 3.46 4.25 22.26
N ILE A 249 2.83 5.35 22.66
CA ILE A 249 2.50 5.58 24.05
C ILE A 249 1.43 4.53 24.38
N PRO A 250 1.66 3.62 25.34
CA PRO A 250 0.63 2.67 25.74
C PRO A 250 -0.65 3.44 26.09
N ALA A 251 -1.80 2.91 25.70
CA ALA A 251 -3.11 3.55 25.85
C ALA A 251 -3.43 4.01 27.30
N GLU A 252 -2.67 3.55 28.29
CA GLU A 252 -2.75 3.97 29.70
C GLU A 252 -2.27 5.40 29.99
N TYR A 253 -1.58 6.07 29.04
CA TYR A 253 -1.04 7.42 29.28
C TYR A 253 -1.65 8.52 28.41
N ALA A 254 -2.70 8.22 27.63
CA ALA A 254 -3.42 9.20 26.82
C ALA A 254 -4.54 9.91 27.62
N THR A 255 -4.22 10.46 28.78
CA THR A 255 -5.09 11.42 29.49
C THR A 255 -4.26 12.48 30.17
N THR A 256 -4.16 13.65 29.52
CA THR A 256 -4.12 14.99 30.14
C THR A 256 -4.56 16.00 29.11
#